data_AF-A0A821IH63-F1
#
_entry.id   AF-A0A821IH63-F1
#
_cell.length_a   1.000
_cell.length_b   1.000
_cell.length_c   1.000
_cell.angle_alpha   90.00
_cell.angle_beta   90.00
_cell.angle_gamma   90.00
#
_symmetry.space_group_name_H-M   'P 1'
#
loop_
_entity.id
_entity.type
_entity.pdbx_description
1 polymer ?
#
loop_
_entity_poly.entity_id
_entity_poly.type
_entity_poly.pdbx_seq_one_letter_code
_entity_poly.pdbx_strand_id
1 'polypeptide(L)'
;MLVSLIATKYHVKKYPTLKLFRHTILTKREYRGARQVDGLFDFIRKQVESPIIKLSTANDLIRLDSKKYYIIGHFNDEKCENFQIFSKVASLLRDECHFVASTN
;
A
#
# COMPACT_ATOMS: atom_id res chain seq x y z
N MET A 1 -14.60 9.30 32.43
CA MET A 1 -14.78 8.19 31.47
C MET A 1 -13.48 8.04 30.69
N LEU A 2 -12.60 7.14 31.11
CA LEU A 2 -11.33 6.87 30.46
C LEU A 2 -11.59 6.13 29.14
N VAL A 3 -11.77 6.87 28.05
CA VAL A 3 -11.56 6.29 26.72
C VAL A 3 -10.12 5.75 26.72
N SER A 4 -9.94 4.46 26.47
CA SER A 4 -8.66 3.78 26.69
C SER A 4 -7.51 4.52 25.99
N LEU A 5 -6.34 4.58 26.63
CA LEU A 5 -5.14 5.26 26.11
C LEU A 5 -4.84 4.88 24.65
N ILE A 6 -5.13 3.62 24.29
CA ILE A 6 -4.96 3.06 22.95
C ILE A 6 -5.97 3.66 21.95
N ALA A 7 -7.25 3.74 22.31
CA ALA A 7 -8.28 4.31 21.44
C ALA A 7 -7.98 5.79 21.13
N THR A 8 -7.56 6.55 22.13
CA THR A 8 -7.13 7.94 21.96
C THR A 8 -5.88 8.05 21.09
N LYS A 9 -4.85 7.22 21.36
CA LYS A 9 -3.58 7.19 20.58
C LYS A 9 -3.81 6.97 19.09
N TYR A 10 -4.76 6.12 18.72
CA TYR A 10 -5.06 5.78 17.32
C TYR A 10 -6.28 6.52 16.76
N HIS A 11 -6.77 7.54 17.46
CA HIS A 11 -7.91 8.37 17.05
C HIS A 11 -9.18 7.59 16.74
N VAL A 12 -9.49 6.56 17.53
CA VAL A 12 -10.74 5.80 17.39
C VAL A 12 -11.88 6.59 18.02
N LYS A 13 -12.78 7.14 17.18
CA LYS A 13 -13.92 7.97 17.62
C LYS A 13 -15.27 7.24 17.62
N LYS A 14 -15.36 6.08 16.96
CA LYS A 14 -16.61 5.32 16.80
C LYS A 14 -16.33 3.82 16.76
N TYR A 15 -17.35 3.01 17.01
CA TYR A 15 -17.24 1.55 17.01
C TYR A 15 -18.24 0.91 16.02
N PRO A 16 -17.86 -0.17 15.33
CA PRO A 16 -16.49 -0.68 15.18
C PRO A 16 -15.65 0.20 14.24
N THR A 17 -14.34 0.31 14.52
CA THR A 17 -13.34 0.95 13.63
C THR A 17 -12.25 -0.05 13.30
N LEU A 18 -11.98 -0.24 12.02
CA LEU A 18 -10.96 -1.16 11.51
C LEU A 18 -9.80 -0.35 10.91
N LYS A 19 -8.61 -0.51 11.49
CA LYS A 19 -7.36 0.14 11.07
C LYS A 19 -6.35 -0.93 10.71
N LEU A 20 -5.56 -0.67 9.66
CA LEU A 20 -4.50 -1.55 9.22
C LEU A 20 -3.15 -1.03 9.71
N PHE A 21 -2.30 -1.94 10.18
CA PHE A 21 -0.92 -1.64 10.55
C PHE A 21 0.01 -2.42 9.63
N ARG A 22 1.08 -1.77 9.16
CA ARG A 22 2.10 -2.37 8.30
C ARG A 22 3.47 -2.03 8.86
N HIS A 23 4.27 -3.04 9.21
CA HIS A 23 5.59 -2.85 9.84
C HIS A 23 5.56 -1.89 11.04
N THR A 24 4.58 -2.02 11.93
CA THR A 24 4.33 -1.13 13.10
C THR A 24 3.80 0.27 12.76
N ILE A 25 3.71 0.65 11.48
CA ILE A 25 3.18 1.94 11.03
C ILE A 25 1.68 1.82 10.78
N LEU A 26 0.91 2.77 11.32
CA LEU A 26 -0.53 2.87 11.06
C LEU A 26 -0.76 3.39 9.64
N THR A 27 -1.59 2.70 8.85
CA THR A 27 -2.01 3.23 7.55
C THR A 27 -2.95 4.41 7.71
N LYS A 28 -2.82 5.41 6.84
CA LYS A 28 -3.61 6.65 6.89
C LYS A 28 -5.11 6.40 6.72
N ARG A 29 -5.50 5.40 5.92
CA ARG A 29 -6.91 5.08 5.63
C ARG A 29 -7.44 4.01 6.57
N GLU A 30 -8.67 4.21 7.04
CA GLU A 30 -9.46 3.21 7.75
C GLU A 30 -10.18 2.29 6.76
N TYR A 31 -10.40 1.04 7.14
CA TYR A 31 -11.25 0.17 6.34
C TYR A 31 -12.71 0.63 6.41
N ARG A 32 -13.29 0.86 5.24
CA ARG A 32 -14.68 1.31 5.05
C ARG A 32 -15.50 0.36 4.15
N GLY A 33 -14.95 -0.80 3.80
CA GLY A 33 -15.62 -1.79 2.96
C GLY A 33 -16.66 -2.62 3.72
N ALA A 34 -17.22 -3.62 3.01
CA ALA A 34 -18.24 -4.52 3.55
C ALA A 34 -17.72 -5.36 4.72
N ARG A 35 -18.46 -5.38 5.84
CA ARG A 35 -18.09 -6.11 7.06
C ARG A 35 -18.45 -7.60 7.02
N GLN A 36 -18.44 -8.19 5.83
CA GLN A 36 -18.65 -9.62 5.59
C GLN A 36 -17.30 -10.28 5.31
N VAL A 37 -17.23 -11.60 5.45
CA VAL A 37 -15.98 -12.37 5.30
C VAL A 37 -15.31 -12.06 3.96
N ASP A 38 -16.06 -12.11 2.86
CA ASP A 38 -15.52 -11.87 1.51
C ASP A 38 -14.95 -10.46 1.35
N GLY A 39 -15.65 -9.45 1.87
CA GLY A 39 -15.21 -8.05 1.81
C GLY A 39 -13.95 -7.77 2.63
N LEU A 40 -13.77 -8.46 3.76
CA LEU A 40 -12.54 -8.39 4.56
C LEU A 40 -11.40 -9.16 3.88
N PHE A 41 -11.71 -10.35 3.36
CA PHE A 41 -10.75 -11.22 2.71
C PHE A 41 -10.14 -10.56 1.46
N ASP A 42 -10.97 -10.02 0.58
CA ASP A 42 -10.51 -9.30 -0.61
C ASP A 42 -9.70 -8.05 -0.27
N PHE A 43 -10.07 -7.36 0.82
CA PHE A 43 -9.29 -6.24 1.29
C PHE A 43 -7.90 -6.67 1.74
N ILE A 44 -7.78 -7.68 2.60
CA ILE A 44 -6.48 -8.14 3.10
C ILE A 44 -5.64 -8.73 1.96
N ARG A 45 -6.23 -9.50 1.04
CA ARG A 45 -5.56 -10.01 -0.15
C ARG A 45 -4.87 -8.88 -0.92
N LYS A 46 -5.60 -7.82 -1.25
CA LYS A 46 -5.06 -6.63 -1.94
C LYS A 46 -3.98 -5.92 -1.13
N GLN A 47 -4.03 -5.98 0.20
CA GLN A 47 -3.01 -5.36 1.07
C GLN A 47 -1.72 -6.18 1.13
N VAL A 48 -1.79 -7.49 0.92
CA VAL A 48 -0.61 -8.38 0.88
C VAL A 48 0.05 -8.38 -0.50
N GLU A 49 -0.73 -8.18 -1.55
CA GLU A 49 -0.23 -8.03 -2.93
C GLU A 49 0.79 -6.89 -3.05
N SER A 50 1.81 -7.13 -3.87
CA SER A 50 2.82 -6.11 -4.18
C SER A 50 2.14 -4.92 -4.88
N PRO A 51 2.34 -3.68 -4.40
CA PRO A 51 1.81 -2.49 -5.05
C PRO A 51 2.66 -2.05 -6.26
N ILE A 52 3.78 -2.73 -6.52
CA ILE A 52 4.70 -2.39 -7.61
C ILE A 52 4.24 -3.07 -8.90
N ILE A 53 4.01 -2.26 -9.92
CA ILE A 53 3.78 -2.71 -11.29
C ILE A 53 5.14 -2.96 -11.94
N LYS A 54 5.39 -4.19 -12.40
CA LYS A 54 6.62 -4.53 -13.13
C LYS A 54 6.49 -4.11 -14.59
N LEU A 55 7.48 -3.39 -15.09
CA LEU A 55 7.64 -3.10 -16.52
C LEU A 55 8.63 -4.09 -17.11
N SER A 56 8.25 -4.70 -18.23
CA SER A 56 9.15 -5.59 -18.97
C SER A 56 9.64 -4.95 -20.25
N THR A 57 8.86 -4.02 -20.84
CA THR A 57 9.18 -3.38 -22.11
C THR A 57 8.92 -1.87 -22.04
N ALA A 58 9.65 -1.09 -22.84
CA ALA A 58 9.40 0.35 -23.00
C ALA A 58 7.94 0.68 -23.40
N ASN A 59 7.26 -0.24 -24.10
CA ASN A 59 5.85 -0.08 -24.46
C ASN A 59 4.90 -0.08 -23.24
N ASP A 60 5.32 -0.65 -22.11
CA ASP A 60 4.51 -0.66 -20.88
C ASP A 60 4.43 0.73 -20.26
N LEU A 61 5.43 1.58 -20.48
CA LEU A 61 5.41 2.99 -20.06
C LEU A 61 4.35 3.80 -20.81
N ILE A 62 4.15 3.51 -22.09
CA ILE A 62 3.17 4.20 -22.94
C ILE A 62 1.73 3.90 -22.48
N ARG A 63 1.52 2.76 -21.81
CA ARG A 63 0.21 2.35 -21.28
C ARG A 63 -0.13 3.00 -19.94
N LEU A 64 0.81 3.72 -19.33
CA LEU A 64 0.56 4.43 -18.08
C LEU A 64 -0.35 5.63 -18.32
N ASP A 65 -1.30 5.84 -17.41
CA ASP A 65 -2.31 6.89 -17.51
C ASP A 65 -1.67 8.25 -17.17
N SER A 66 -1.53 9.14 -18.15
CA SER A 66 -0.89 10.44 -17.97
C SER A 66 -1.54 11.35 -16.92
N LYS A 67 -2.75 11.03 -16.45
CA LYS A 67 -3.44 11.78 -15.38
C LYS A 67 -3.01 11.36 -13.97
N LYS A 68 -2.25 10.27 -13.83
CA LYS A 68 -1.83 9.72 -12.54
C LYS A 68 -0.36 10.00 -12.28
N TYR A 69 -0.02 10.12 -11.00
CA TYR A 69 1.37 10.25 -10.57
C TYR A 69 2.00 8.88 -10.41
N TYR A 70 3.15 8.69 -11.05
CA TYR A 70 3.94 7.46 -10.99
C TYR A 70 5.32 7.74 -10.40
N ILE A 71 5.76 6.83 -9.55
CA ILE A 71 7.14 6.74 -9.08
C ILE A 71 7.75 5.54 -9.77
N ILE A 72 8.74 5.78 -10.63
CA ILE A 72 9.39 4.76 -11.45
C ILE A 72 10.80 4.52 -10.92
N GLY A 73 11.11 3.27 -10.58
CA GLY A 73 12.45 2.85 -10.19
C GLY A 73 13.06 1.87 -11.19
N HIS A 74 14.30 2.10 -11.59
CA HIS A 74 15.07 1.16 -12.41
C HIS A 74 16.12 0.49 -11.53
N PHE A 75 16.15 -0.84 -11.53
CA PHE A 75 17.02 -1.63 -10.64
C PHE A 75 17.75 -2.72 -11.42
N ASN A 76 18.90 -3.16 -10.92
CA ASN A 76 19.65 -4.26 -11.53
C ASN A 76 19.05 -5.63 -11.20
N ASP A 77 18.47 -5.79 -10.00
CA ASP A 77 17.86 -7.04 -9.52
C ASP A 77 16.81 -6.68 -8.45
N GLU A 78 15.75 -7.46 -8.34
CA GLU A 78 14.74 -7.39 -7.28
C GLU A 78 15.32 -7.74 -5.89
N LYS A 79 16.46 -8.44 -5.86
CA LYS A 79 17.13 -8.80 -4.60
C LYS A 79 18.00 -7.69 -4.04
N CYS A 80 18.30 -6.64 -4.82
CA CYS A 80 19.13 -5.55 -4.33
C CYS A 80 18.45 -4.80 -3.17
N GLU A 81 19.25 -4.28 -2.25
CA GLU A 81 18.76 -3.54 -1.09
C GLU A 81 17.86 -2.36 -1.49
N ASN A 82 18.23 -1.66 -2.57
CA ASN A 82 17.48 -0.51 -3.09
C ASN A 82 16.06 -0.91 -3.53
N PHE A 83 15.89 -2.07 -4.17
CA PHE A 83 14.57 -2.56 -4.55
C PHE A 83 13.74 -2.94 -3.32
N GLN A 84 14.37 -3.54 -2.30
CA GLN A 84 13.69 -3.88 -1.05
C GLN A 84 13.21 -2.65 -0.29
N ILE A 85 14.02 -1.58 -0.25
CA ILE A 85 13.62 -0.29 0.32
C ILE A 85 12.47 0.31 -0.50
N PHE A 86 12.59 0.32 -1.83
CA PHE A 86 11.54 0.80 -2.73
C PHE A 86 10.22 0.05 -2.51
N SER A 87 10.26 -1.28 -2.38
CA SER A 87 9.09 -2.12 -2.10
C SER A 87 8.43 -1.81 -0.76
N LYS A 88 9.22 -1.55 0.30
CA LYS A 88 8.70 -1.12 1.60
C LYS A 88 7.98 0.23 1.49
N VAL A 89 8.59 1.21 0.81
CA VAL A 89 7.99 2.54 0.60
C VAL A 89 6.72 2.42 -0.25
N ALA A 90 6.76 1.65 -1.34
CA ALA A 90 5.62 1.39 -2.20
C ALA A 90 4.44 0.79 -1.41
N SER A 91 4.73 -0.13 -0.48
CA SER A 91 3.72 -0.75 0.39
C SER A 91 3.09 0.21 1.38
N LEU A 92 3.86 1.19 1.87
CA LEU A 92 3.36 2.22 2.80
C LEU A 92 2.51 3.28 2.08
N LEU A 93 2.91 3.67 0.87
CA LEU A 93 2.29 4.76 0.09
C LEU A 93 1.35 4.26 -1.03
N ARG A 94 0.97 2.99 -1.02
CA ARG A 94 0.15 2.33 -2.07
C ARG A 94 -1.19 3.04 -2.37
N ASP A 95 -1.73 3.76 -1.40
CA ASP A 95 -3.02 4.46 -1.51
C ASP A 95 -2.85 5.92 -2.02
N GLU A 96 -1.61 6.41 -2.09
CA GLU A 96 -1.26 7.79 -2.46
C GLU A 96 -0.61 7.88 -3.84
N CYS A 97 0.27 6.94 -4.19
CA CYS A 97 1.02 6.95 -5.45
C CYS A 97 1.05 5.59 -6.13
N HIS A 98 1.25 5.60 -7.45
CA HIS A 98 1.47 4.38 -8.23
C HIS A 98 2.97 4.10 -8.34
N PHE A 99 3.38 2.90 -7.94
CA PHE A 99 4.79 2.48 -7.97
C PHE A 99 5.01 1.54 -9.14
N VAL A 100 6.09 1.80 -9.85
CA VAL A 100 6.45 1.07 -11.06
C VAL A 100 7.93 0.75 -10.99
N ALA A 101 8.30 -0.48 -11.32
CA ALA A 101 9.70 -0.88 -11.33
C ALA A 101 10.07 -1.61 -12.62
N SER A 102 11.25 -1.31 -13.15
CA SER A 102 11.89 -2.04 -14.22
C SER A 102 13.16 -2.69 -13.69
N THR A 103 13.43 -3.91 -14.14
CA THR A 103 14.69 -4.61 -13.87
C THR A 103 15.39 -4.91 -15.18
N ASN A 104 16.73 -4.83 -15.18
CA ASN A 104 17.55 -5.31 -16.29
C ASN A 104 17.61 -6.84 -16.35
#